data_AF-A0A086T0P9-F1
#
_entry.id   AF-A0A086T0P9-F1
#
_cell.length_a   1.000
_cell.length_b   1.000
_cell.length_c   1.000
_cell.angle_alpha   90.00
_cell.angle_beta   90.00
_cell.angle_gamma   90.00
#
_symmetry.space_group_name_H-M   'P 1'
#
loop_
_entity.id
_entity.type
_entity.pdbx_description
1 polymer ?
#
loop_
_entity_poly.entity_id
_entity_poly.type
_entity_poly.pdbx_seq_one_letter_code
_entity_poly.pdbx_strand_id
1 'polypeptide(L)'
;MDNSHQIDNMVWDVDDREIINIGGSLSKLTFENQLEKAFKGEGADFPKEIAYTAGMDHWNKIADSSYQTTDELEIIERTASDIVSAMPSGTTIIDMGAANSAKYEAYVRAFLEQGKTCTYAALDLLGVSLLDQLDRAKEKFPEVTCVGLWGTFEDGDDFFPQIPGSRLFLSLGSIFLNGPDSVCADRCNAFVKNLRPDDRLIIGQDGPRGADSAMSHASYQTEAYDAFFTRYLRGIQEHAGISADPKKAWTVTSKMDHSMHYFEVIAQEPLKCTKFGNFVVEDGTAYKMFPSWKRGERECHEIAEAHGLDIVTLGKAANSGMRQYIIKKHEDRVEV
;
A
#
# COMPACT_ATOMS: atom_id res chain seq x y z
N MET A 1 -34.70 -17.19 12.29
CA MET A 1 -33.38 -17.84 12.37
C MET A 1 -32.53 -17.16 11.32
N ASP A 2 -31.49 -16.49 11.77
CA ASP A 2 -30.78 -15.47 11.03
C ASP A 2 -29.75 -16.11 10.09
N ASN A 3 -30.01 -16.04 8.78
CA ASN A 3 -29.11 -16.56 7.76
C ASN A 3 -27.85 -15.68 7.58
N SER A 4 -27.79 -14.48 8.17
CA SER A 4 -26.62 -13.60 8.06
C SER A 4 -25.42 -14.18 8.80
N HIS A 5 -25.61 -14.68 10.02
CA HIS A 5 -24.57 -15.33 10.82
C HIS A 5 -24.00 -16.62 10.21
N GLN A 6 -24.76 -17.35 9.38
CA GLN A 6 -24.26 -18.56 8.72
C GLN A 6 -23.38 -18.25 7.50
N ILE A 7 -23.65 -17.16 6.79
CA ILE A 7 -22.88 -16.74 5.61
C ILE A 7 -21.58 -16.04 6.01
N ASP A 8 -21.61 -15.22 7.08
CA ASP A 8 -20.41 -14.62 7.65
C ASP A 8 -19.38 -15.68 8.07
N ASN A 9 -19.84 -16.76 8.72
CA ASN A 9 -18.95 -17.85 9.07
C ASN A 9 -18.33 -18.49 7.82
N MET A 10 -19.09 -18.81 6.78
CA MET A 10 -18.55 -19.57 5.63
C MET A 10 -17.39 -18.93 4.86
N VAL A 11 -17.24 -17.61 4.84
CA VAL A 11 -16.13 -16.94 4.13
C VAL A 11 -14.85 -16.94 4.97
N TRP A 12 -14.99 -16.94 6.29
CA TRP A 12 -13.88 -16.96 7.24
C TRP A 12 -13.61 -18.35 7.84
N ASP A 13 -14.53 -19.32 7.63
CA ASP A 13 -14.48 -20.70 8.11
C ASP A 13 -13.61 -21.54 7.15
N VAL A 14 -12.31 -21.26 7.20
CA VAL A 14 -11.26 -22.02 6.53
C VAL A 14 -10.39 -22.63 7.63
N ASP A 15 -10.78 -23.81 8.11
CA ASP A 15 -10.03 -24.73 8.99
C ASP A 15 -8.87 -24.08 9.77
N ASP A 16 -9.12 -23.51 10.96
CA ASP A 16 -8.07 -23.04 11.90
C ASP A 16 -6.98 -22.13 11.31
N ARG A 17 -7.17 -21.53 10.13
CA ARG A 17 -6.15 -20.69 9.48
C ARG A 17 -6.48 -19.23 9.66
N GLU A 18 -5.67 -18.59 10.50
CA GLU A 18 -5.65 -17.15 10.70
C GLU A 18 -5.31 -16.37 9.42
N ILE A 19 -4.74 -17.04 8.40
CA ILE A 19 -4.40 -16.49 7.10
C ILE A 19 -5.06 -17.29 5.98
N ILE A 20 -5.83 -16.60 5.14
CA ILE A 20 -6.36 -17.07 3.87
C ILE A 20 -5.35 -16.75 2.78
N ASN A 21 -4.86 -17.78 2.09
CA ASN A 21 -4.04 -17.58 0.89
C ASN A 21 -4.96 -17.27 -0.29
N ILE A 22 -5.00 -15.99 -0.68
CA ILE A 22 -5.79 -15.51 -1.83
C ILE A 22 -4.96 -15.49 -3.12
N GLY A 23 -3.67 -15.83 -3.05
CA GLY A 23 -2.75 -15.80 -4.18
C GLY A 23 -1.29 -15.54 -3.80
N GLY A 24 -0.99 -15.27 -2.52
CA GLY A 24 0.31 -14.80 -2.00
C GLY A 24 1.50 -15.75 -2.11
N SER A 25 1.39 -16.89 -2.80
CA SER A 25 2.56 -17.75 -3.05
C SER A 25 3.63 -16.95 -3.80
N LEU A 26 4.85 -16.89 -3.24
CA LEU A 26 6.00 -16.14 -3.80
C LEU A 26 6.29 -16.47 -5.28
N SER A 27 5.91 -17.66 -5.76
CA SER A 27 6.02 -18.07 -7.17
C SER A 27 5.20 -17.23 -8.15
N LYS A 28 4.23 -16.43 -7.67
CA LYS A 28 3.44 -15.51 -8.48
C LYS A 28 4.01 -14.08 -8.51
N LEU A 29 5.06 -13.78 -7.74
CA LEU A 29 5.62 -12.44 -7.74
C LEU A 29 6.25 -12.13 -9.10
N THR A 30 5.53 -11.32 -9.89
CA THR A 30 5.85 -10.97 -11.27
C THR A 30 7.05 -10.02 -11.41
N PHE A 31 7.69 -9.66 -10.30
CA PHE A 31 8.79 -8.70 -10.29
C PHE A 31 10.05 -9.23 -10.96
N GLU A 32 10.23 -10.55 -11.13
CA GLU A 32 11.45 -11.09 -11.76
C GLU A 32 11.60 -10.62 -13.22
N ASN A 33 10.49 -10.62 -13.97
CA ASN A 33 10.46 -10.10 -15.33
C ASN A 33 10.70 -8.57 -15.35
N GLN A 34 10.13 -7.84 -14.39
CA GLN A 34 10.39 -6.41 -14.25
C GLN A 34 11.86 -6.13 -13.95
N LEU A 35 12.48 -6.90 -13.05
CA LEU A 35 13.86 -6.73 -12.65
C LEU A 35 14.81 -6.97 -13.82
N GLU A 36 14.60 -8.05 -14.59
CA GLU A 36 15.41 -8.33 -15.78
C GLU A 36 15.29 -7.20 -16.82
N LYS A 37 14.06 -6.75 -17.10
CA LYS A 37 13.80 -5.60 -18.00
C LYS A 37 14.49 -4.33 -17.53
N ALA A 38 14.45 -4.07 -16.22
CA ALA A 38 15.09 -2.90 -15.63
C ALA A 38 16.60 -2.92 -15.87
N PHE A 39 17.27 -4.05 -15.60
CA PHE A 39 18.70 -4.21 -15.89
C PHE A 39 19.04 -4.05 -17.38
N LYS A 40 18.20 -4.59 -18.26
CA LYS A 40 18.41 -4.50 -19.72
C LYS A 40 18.04 -3.15 -20.32
N GLY A 41 17.52 -2.20 -19.53
CA GLY A 41 17.09 -0.89 -20.02
C GLY A 41 15.80 -0.94 -20.86
N GLU A 42 14.97 -1.96 -20.67
CA GLU A 42 13.74 -2.21 -21.43
C GLU A 42 12.51 -1.48 -20.83
N GLY A 43 12.72 -0.25 -20.33
CA GLY A 43 11.63 0.63 -19.88
C GLY A 43 10.99 0.26 -18.54
N ALA A 44 11.73 -0.37 -17.63
CA ALA A 44 11.26 -0.70 -16.28
C ALA A 44 12.16 -0.10 -15.19
N ASP A 45 11.55 0.34 -14.10
CA ASP A 45 12.25 0.69 -12.86
C ASP A 45 12.53 -0.57 -12.04
N PHE A 46 13.47 -0.50 -11.09
CA PHE A 46 13.64 -1.60 -10.14
C PHE A 46 12.35 -1.82 -9.31
N PRO A 47 11.92 -3.09 -9.15
CA PRO A 47 10.63 -3.43 -8.57
C PRO A 47 10.56 -3.15 -7.07
N LYS A 48 9.60 -2.30 -6.69
CA LYS A 48 9.41 -1.80 -5.33
C LYS A 48 9.13 -2.92 -4.33
N GLU A 49 8.52 -4.01 -4.80
CA GLU A 49 8.19 -5.22 -4.04
C GLU A 49 9.44 -5.82 -3.38
N ILE A 50 10.59 -5.81 -4.07
CA ILE A 50 11.85 -6.34 -3.51
C ILE A 50 12.30 -5.51 -2.31
N ALA A 51 12.01 -4.20 -2.28
CA ALA A 51 12.34 -3.36 -1.13
C ALA A 51 11.64 -3.87 0.13
N TYR A 52 10.36 -4.23 0.00
CA TYR A 52 9.55 -4.75 1.10
C TYR A 52 9.93 -6.20 1.44
N THR A 53 10.06 -7.09 0.46
CA THR A 53 10.38 -8.50 0.73
C THR A 53 11.77 -8.67 1.33
N ALA A 54 12.74 -7.85 0.95
CA ALA A 54 14.07 -7.89 1.51
C ALA A 54 14.18 -7.11 2.82
N GLY A 55 13.46 -5.99 2.99
CA GLY A 55 13.70 -4.97 4.01
C GLY A 55 12.51 -4.57 4.87
N MET A 56 11.48 -5.42 5.00
CA MET A 56 10.27 -5.11 5.78
C MET A 56 10.56 -4.64 7.21
N ASP A 57 11.55 -5.23 7.89
CA ASP A 57 11.95 -4.83 9.25
C ASP A 57 12.48 -3.39 9.32
N HIS A 58 13.11 -2.91 8.25
CA HIS A 58 13.56 -1.52 8.13
C HIS A 58 12.41 -0.60 7.70
N TRP A 59 11.53 -1.09 6.81
CA TRP A 59 10.32 -0.36 6.43
C TRP A 59 9.43 -0.06 7.64
N ASN A 60 9.21 -1.03 8.51
CA ASN A 60 8.40 -0.87 9.72
C ASN A 60 8.94 0.27 10.62
N LYS A 61 10.26 0.36 10.79
CA LYS A 61 10.90 1.46 11.55
C LYS A 61 10.69 2.83 10.90
N ILE A 62 10.73 2.88 9.56
CA ILE A 62 10.45 4.10 8.80
C ILE A 62 8.98 4.48 8.98
N ALA A 63 8.07 3.51 8.80
CA ALA A 63 6.63 3.72 8.89
C ALA A 63 6.22 4.24 10.28
N ASP A 64 6.81 3.73 11.36
CA ASP A 64 6.52 4.12 12.74
C ASP A 64 6.86 5.58 13.07
N SER A 65 7.81 6.18 12.34
CA SER A 65 8.34 7.52 12.62
C SER A 65 8.13 8.53 11.50
N SER A 66 7.54 8.10 10.38
CA SER A 66 7.28 8.97 9.23
C SER A 66 6.21 10.00 9.54
N TYR A 67 6.45 11.26 9.15
CA TYR A 67 5.41 12.31 9.23
C TYR A 67 4.15 11.92 8.47
N GLN A 68 4.27 11.16 7.37
CA GLN A 68 3.11 10.68 6.62
C GLN A 68 2.21 9.81 7.49
N THR A 69 2.79 8.98 8.36
CA THR A 69 2.04 8.13 9.28
C THR A 69 1.38 8.97 10.37
N THR A 70 2.13 9.85 11.02
CA THR A 70 1.60 10.68 12.12
C THR A 70 0.52 11.63 11.64
N ASP A 71 0.75 12.30 10.51
CA ASP A 71 -0.17 13.30 9.95
C ASP A 71 -1.46 12.67 9.42
N GLU A 72 -1.37 11.46 8.86
CA GLU A 72 -2.55 10.71 8.43
C GLU A 72 -3.35 10.20 9.63
N LEU A 73 -2.69 9.66 10.66
CA LEU A 73 -3.33 9.26 11.92
C LEU A 73 -4.10 10.42 12.55
N GLU A 74 -3.53 11.62 12.56
CA GLU A 74 -4.23 12.81 13.04
C GLU A 74 -5.55 13.08 12.30
N ILE A 75 -5.59 12.87 10.98
CA ILE A 75 -6.82 13.03 10.19
C ILE A 75 -7.81 11.90 10.52
N ILE A 76 -7.32 10.67 10.62
CA ILE A 76 -8.13 9.49 10.96
C ILE A 76 -8.83 9.70 12.31
N GLU A 77 -8.10 10.10 13.36
CA GLU A 77 -8.65 10.29 14.71
C GLU A 77 -9.80 11.33 14.75
N ARG A 78 -9.78 12.31 13.84
CA ARG A 78 -10.84 13.33 13.74
C ARG A 78 -12.06 12.88 12.92
N THR A 79 -11.91 11.87 12.08
CA THR A 79 -12.90 11.55 11.03
C THR A 79 -13.48 10.14 11.12
N ALA A 80 -12.78 9.20 11.77
CA ALA A 80 -13.17 7.79 11.84
C ALA A 80 -14.56 7.58 12.44
N SER A 81 -14.90 8.28 13.53
CA SER A 81 -16.21 8.15 14.18
C SER A 81 -17.37 8.54 13.24
N ASP A 82 -17.25 9.67 12.53
CA ASP A 82 -18.27 10.14 11.58
C ASP A 82 -18.41 9.18 10.40
N ILE A 83 -17.30 8.67 9.87
CA ILE A 83 -17.31 7.67 8.78
C ILE A 83 -18.05 6.41 9.24
N VAL A 84 -17.69 5.88 10.40
CA VAL A 84 -18.30 4.66 10.96
C VAL A 84 -19.77 4.88 11.31
N SER A 85 -20.19 6.09 11.68
CA SER A 85 -21.61 6.40 11.97
C SER A 85 -22.54 6.04 10.80
N ALA A 86 -22.07 6.26 9.56
CA ALA A 86 -22.79 5.97 8.33
C ALA A 86 -22.65 4.51 7.84
N MET A 87 -21.88 3.67 8.53
CA MET A 87 -21.66 2.27 8.17
C MET A 87 -22.53 1.33 9.01
N PRO A 88 -23.02 0.21 8.46
CA PRO A 88 -23.80 -0.77 9.19
C PRO A 88 -22.93 -1.59 10.17
N SER A 89 -23.57 -2.16 11.20
CA SER A 89 -22.93 -3.18 12.05
C SER A 89 -22.58 -4.42 11.21
N GLY A 90 -21.49 -5.10 11.55
CA GLY A 90 -20.99 -6.24 10.78
C GLY A 90 -20.14 -5.84 9.57
N THR A 91 -19.69 -4.58 9.49
CA THR A 91 -18.81 -4.14 8.40
C THR A 91 -17.44 -4.83 8.50
N THR A 92 -16.91 -5.30 7.37
CA THR A 92 -15.53 -5.78 7.27
C THR A 92 -14.59 -4.63 6.91
N ILE A 93 -13.61 -4.34 7.76
CA ILE A 93 -12.52 -3.40 7.50
C ILE A 93 -11.42 -4.14 6.75
N ILE A 94 -11.09 -3.72 5.54
CA ILE A 94 -10.08 -4.36 4.69
C ILE A 94 -8.87 -3.43 4.58
N ASP A 95 -7.79 -3.74 5.28
CA ASP A 95 -6.56 -2.93 5.36
C ASP A 95 -5.53 -3.41 4.33
N MET A 96 -5.42 -2.68 3.22
CA MET A 96 -4.60 -3.06 2.08
C MET A 96 -3.19 -2.51 2.21
N GLY A 97 -2.22 -3.41 2.33
CA GLY A 97 -0.83 -3.05 2.65
C GLY A 97 -0.66 -2.87 4.16
N ALA A 98 -1.19 -3.80 4.92
CA ALA A 98 -1.31 -3.69 6.37
C ALA A 98 0.04 -3.60 7.09
N ALA A 99 1.08 -4.30 6.62
CA ALA A 99 2.43 -4.31 7.20
C ALA A 99 2.43 -4.31 8.75
N ASN A 100 2.87 -3.22 9.38
CA ASN A 100 2.77 -2.97 10.82
C ASN A 100 1.83 -1.80 11.18
N SER A 101 0.88 -1.48 10.32
CA SER A 101 0.01 -0.31 10.40
C SER A 101 -0.87 -0.35 11.66
N ALA A 102 -0.81 0.74 12.43
CA ALA A 102 -1.76 1.01 13.52
C ALA A 102 -2.95 1.89 13.06
N LYS A 103 -3.04 2.22 11.77
CA LYS A 103 -4.00 3.22 11.27
C LYS A 103 -5.44 2.71 11.23
N TYR A 104 -5.63 1.40 11.07
CA TYR A 104 -6.96 0.77 11.08
C TYR A 104 -7.64 0.87 12.45
N GLU A 105 -6.86 0.99 13.53
CA GLU A 105 -7.33 0.84 14.90
C GLU A 105 -8.40 1.87 15.29
N ALA A 106 -8.30 3.11 14.78
CA ALA A 106 -9.27 4.15 15.07
C ALA A 106 -10.65 3.82 14.48
N TYR A 107 -10.69 3.15 13.33
CA TYR A 107 -11.94 2.67 12.75
C TYR A 107 -12.53 1.53 13.59
N VAL A 108 -11.70 0.58 14.02
CA VAL A 108 -12.13 -0.51 14.93
C VAL A 108 -12.71 0.05 16.23
N ARG A 109 -12.00 0.98 16.89
CA ARG A 109 -12.50 1.67 18.10
C ARG A 109 -13.83 2.35 17.84
N ALA A 110 -13.96 3.08 16.73
CA ALA A 110 -15.19 3.77 16.38
C ALA A 110 -16.39 2.81 16.18
N PHE A 111 -16.18 1.60 15.62
CA PHE A 111 -17.24 0.59 15.53
C PHE A 111 -17.68 0.14 16.94
N LEU A 112 -16.71 -0.24 17.78
CA LEU A 112 -16.96 -0.74 19.12
C LEU A 112 -17.64 0.31 20.02
N GLU A 113 -17.18 1.56 20.00
CA GLU A 113 -17.74 2.67 20.77
C GLU A 113 -19.18 3.01 20.36
N GLN A 114 -19.54 2.76 19.10
CA GLN A 114 -20.91 2.93 18.58
C GLN A 114 -21.79 1.68 18.79
N GLY A 115 -21.29 0.65 19.49
CA GLY A 115 -22.02 -0.60 19.73
C GLY A 115 -22.21 -1.44 18.46
N LYS A 116 -21.36 -1.25 17.44
CA LYS A 116 -21.39 -1.98 16.17
C LYS A 116 -20.29 -3.04 16.16
N THR A 117 -20.61 -4.20 15.62
CA THR A 117 -19.62 -5.26 15.34
C THR A 117 -18.85 -4.95 14.06
N CYS A 118 -17.61 -5.45 13.97
CA CYS A 118 -16.81 -5.41 12.73
C CYS A 118 -15.85 -6.59 12.66
N THR A 119 -15.31 -6.83 11.47
CA THR A 119 -14.22 -7.78 11.20
C THR A 119 -13.02 -6.98 10.68
N TYR A 120 -11.81 -7.30 11.13
CA TYR A 120 -10.58 -6.75 10.58
C TYR A 120 -9.90 -7.76 9.65
N ALA A 121 -9.82 -7.42 8.37
CA ALA A 121 -9.14 -8.19 7.35
C ALA A 121 -7.87 -7.45 6.89
N ALA A 122 -6.70 -7.90 7.32
CA ALA A 122 -5.41 -7.37 6.89
C ALA A 122 -5.01 -8.03 5.55
N LEU A 123 -4.66 -7.25 4.54
CA LEU A 123 -4.13 -7.77 3.27
C LEU A 123 -2.68 -7.36 3.11
N ASP A 124 -1.80 -8.33 2.92
CA ASP A 124 -0.38 -8.07 2.68
C ASP A 124 0.30 -9.17 1.85
N LEU A 125 1.40 -8.80 1.22
CA LEU A 125 2.24 -9.68 0.41
C LEU A 125 3.11 -10.61 1.28
N LEU A 126 3.57 -10.13 2.44
CA LEU A 126 4.48 -10.90 3.29
C LEU A 126 3.74 -11.64 4.40
N GLY A 127 3.61 -12.96 4.27
CA GLY A 127 2.93 -13.81 5.24
C GLY A 127 3.46 -13.66 6.68
N VAL A 128 4.77 -13.49 6.89
CA VAL A 128 5.34 -13.27 8.24
C VAL A 128 4.89 -11.92 8.81
N SER A 129 4.97 -10.85 8.02
CA SER A 129 4.50 -9.51 8.46
C SER A 129 3.00 -9.52 8.76
N LEU A 130 2.24 -10.27 7.96
CA LEU A 130 0.81 -10.43 8.13
C LEU A 130 0.46 -11.17 9.43
N LEU A 131 1.17 -12.26 9.76
CA LEU A 131 1.01 -12.96 11.04
C LEU A 131 1.25 -12.01 12.22
N ASP A 132 2.39 -11.30 12.21
CA ASP A 132 2.74 -10.37 13.28
C ASP A 132 1.68 -9.26 13.45
N GLN A 133 1.05 -8.82 12.34
CA GLN A 133 -0.04 -7.85 12.37
C GLN A 133 -1.32 -8.40 13.00
N LEU A 134 -1.67 -9.65 12.69
CA LEU A 134 -2.85 -10.29 13.28
C LEU A 134 -2.67 -10.52 14.79
N ASP A 135 -1.49 -10.92 15.22
CA ASP A 135 -1.19 -11.11 16.65
C ASP A 135 -1.40 -9.81 17.42
N ARG A 136 -0.84 -8.69 16.93
CA ARG A 136 -1.05 -7.36 17.51
C ARG A 136 -2.53 -6.95 17.49
N ALA A 137 -3.23 -7.20 16.39
CA ALA A 137 -4.63 -6.83 16.27
C ALA A 137 -5.52 -7.57 17.26
N LYS A 138 -5.30 -8.89 17.44
CA LYS A 138 -6.04 -9.73 18.39
C LYS A 138 -5.73 -9.38 19.84
N GLU A 139 -4.46 -9.10 20.15
CA GLU A 139 -4.07 -8.65 21.49
C GLU A 139 -4.80 -7.35 21.85
N LYS A 140 -4.92 -6.44 20.88
CA LYS A 140 -5.51 -5.11 21.10
C LYS A 140 -7.03 -5.09 21.06
N PHE A 141 -7.64 -5.95 20.24
CA PHE A 141 -9.09 -6.04 20.03
C PHE A 141 -9.56 -7.50 20.12
N PRO A 142 -9.55 -8.11 21.32
CA PRO A 142 -9.88 -9.52 21.51
C PRO A 142 -11.34 -9.87 21.13
N GLU A 143 -12.23 -8.89 21.06
CA GLU A 143 -13.62 -9.04 20.62
C GLU A 143 -13.82 -8.95 19.11
N VAL A 144 -12.77 -8.63 18.34
CA VAL A 144 -12.84 -8.44 16.88
C VAL A 144 -12.25 -9.64 16.16
N THR A 145 -13.01 -10.21 15.23
CA THR A 145 -12.49 -11.23 14.31
C THR A 145 -11.40 -10.60 13.44
N CYS A 146 -10.17 -11.12 13.55
CA CYS A 146 -9.02 -10.68 12.77
C CYS A 146 -8.56 -11.78 11.81
N VAL A 147 -8.52 -11.47 10.51
CA VAL A 147 -8.15 -12.42 9.44
C VAL A 147 -7.08 -11.82 8.53
N GLY A 148 -6.11 -12.63 8.11
CA GLY A 148 -5.12 -12.25 7.11
C GLY A 148 -5.51 -12.70 5.71
N LEU A 149 -5.36 -11.83 4.72
CA LEU A 149 -5.46 -12.11 3.29
C LEU A 149 -4.05 -12.06 2.70
N TRP A 150 -3.45 -13.22 2.46
CA TRP A 150 -2.10 -13.31 1.91
C TRP A 150 -2.12 -13.29 0.39
N GLY A 151 -1.71 -12.18 -0.21
CA GLY A 151 -1.79 -11.93 -1.65
C GLY A 151 -1.35 -10.54 -2.07
N THR A 152 -1.40 -10.31 -3.38
CA THR A 152 -1.25 -8.97 -3.98
C THR A 152 -2.56 -8.17 -3.89
N PHE A 153 -2.53 -6.89 -4.27
CA PHE A 153 -3.76 -6.10 -4.38
C PHE A 153 -4.68 -6.63 -5.48
N GLU A 154 -4.11 -7.15 -6.56
CA GLU A 154 -4.82 -7.77 -7.67
C GLU A 154 -5.50 -9.08 -7.24
N ASP A 155 -4.81 -9.94 -6.47
CA ASP A 155 -5.44 -11.11 -5.85
C ASP A 155 -6.59 -10.68 -4.92
N GLY A 156 -6.41 -9.55 -4.22
CA GLY A 156 -7.44 -8.92 -3.41
C GLY A 156 -8.68 -8.57 -4.23
N ASP A 157 -8.49 -7.96 -5.41
CA ASP A 157 -9.60 -7.58 -6.30
C ASP A 157 -10.47 -8.76 -6.72
N ASP A 158 -9.87 -9.92 -6.96
CA ASP A 158 -10.59 -11.15 -7.29
C ASP A 158 -11.27 -11.78 -6.06
N PHE A 159 -10.70 -11.55 -4.87
CA PHE A 159 -11.23 -12.09 -3.62
C PHE A 159 -12.37 -11.26 -3.04
N PHE A 160 -12.29 -9.92 -3.09
CA PHE A 160 -13.23 -9.01 -2.43
C PHE A 160 -14.70 -9.31 -2.69
N PRO A 161 -15.16 -9.66 -3.92
CA PRO A 161 -16.57 -9.99 -4.18
C PRO A 161 -17.15 -11.10 -3.31
N GLN A 162 -16.29 -11.96 -2.75
CA GLN A 162 -16.68 -13.07 -1.87
C GLN A 162 -16.95 -12.61 -0.44
N ILE A 163 -16.48 -11.42 -0.04
CA ILE A 163 -16.67 -10.88 1.31
C ILE A 163 -18.12 -10.37 1.46
N PRO A 164 -18.89 -10.89 2.42
CA PRO A 164 -20.29 -10.50 2.62
C PRO A 164 -20.41 -9.10 3.25
N GLY A 165 -21.64 -8.60 3.35
CA GLY A 165 -21.94 -7.36 4.09
C GLY A 165 -21.34 -6.08 3.49
N SER A 166 -21.23 -5.04 4.32
CA SER A 166 -20.57 -3.78 3.94
C SER A 166 -19.07 -3.89 4.17
N ARG A 167 -18.27 -3.22 3.33
CA ARG A 167 -16.81 -3.19 3.43
C ARG A 167 -16.30 -1.77 3.57
N LEU A 168 -15.36 -1.59 4.51
CA LEU A 168 -14.54 -0.39 4.63
C LEU A 168 -13.13 -0.72 4.14
N PHE A 169 -12.82 -0.37 2.90
CA PHE A 169 -11.48 -0.53 2.34
C PHE A 169 -10.57 0.60 2.82
N LEU A 170 -9.35 0.27 3.22
CA LEU A 170 -8.33 1.21 3.64
C LEU A 170 -7.11 1.06 2.71
N SER A 171 -6.77 2.12 1.97
CA SER A 171 -5.50 2.26 1.23
C SER A 171 -4.75 3.46 1.77
N LEU A 172 -4.09 3.24 2.89
CA LEU A 172 -3.49 4.31 3.71
C LEU A 172 -2.01 4.49 3.36
N GLY A 173 -1.42 5.60 3.78
CA GLY A 173 0.02 5.83 3.60
C GLY A 173 0.42 6.17 2.16
N SER A 174 -0.47 6.77 1.37
CA SER A 174 -0.17 7.23 0.02
C SER A 174 0.18 6.09 -0.95
N ILE A 175 -0.65 5.04 -0.97
CA ILE A 175 -0.47 3.87 -1.84
C ILE A 175 -1.39 3.93 -3.08
N PHE A 176 -2.67 4.29 -2.90
CA PHE A 176 -3.70 4.18 -3.93
C PHE A 176 -3.39 4.94 -5.24
N LEU A 177 -2.93 6.20 -5.13
CA LEU A 177 -2.59 7.06 -6.28
C LEU A 177 -1.08 7.23 -6.45
N ASN A 178 -0.28 6.26 -6.00
CA ASN A 178 1.18 6.28 -6.05
C ASN A 178 1.75 5.61 -7.31
N GLY A 179 1.45 6.17 -8.47
CA GLY A 179 1.95 5.68 -9.75
C GLY A 179 1.76 6.70 -10.85
N PRO A 180 2.20 6.41 -12.09
CA PRO A 180 1.79 7.15 -13.28
C PRO A 180 0.26 7.19 -13.43
N ASP A 181 -0.26 8.18 -14.15
CA ASP A 181 -1.71 8.37 -14.30
C ASP A 181 -2.44 7.13 -14.82
N SER A 182 -1.82 6.36 -15.73
CA SER A 182 -2.38 5.10 -16.23
C SER A 182 -2.52 4.03 -15.13
N VAL A 183 -1.55 3.94 -14.22
CA VAL A 183 -1.60 3.00 -13.10
C VAL A 183 -2.67 3.41 -12.09
N CYS A 184 -2.79 4.72 -11.83
CA CYS A 184 -3.86 5.24 -10.96
C CYS A 184 -5.24 5.02 -11.59
N ALA A 185 -5.39 5.23 -12.90
CA ALA A 185 -6.60 4.93 -13.66
C ALA A 185 -7.00 3.45 -13.54
N ASP A 186 -6.06 2.52 -13.72
CA ASP A 186 -6.30 1.09 -13.59
C ASP A 186 -6.77 0.72 -12.18
N ARG A 187 -6.15 1.30 -11.14
CA ARG A 187 -6.55 1.11 -9.74
C ARG A 187 -7.95 1.66 -9.45
N CYS A 188 -8.30 2.83 -9.99
CA CYS A 188 -9.66 3.39 -9.92
C CYS A 188 -10.67 2.46 -10.61
N ASN A 189 -10.38 2.03 -11.83
CA ASN A 189 -11.24 1.11 -12.61
C ASN A 189 -11.46 -0.23 -11.89
N ALA A 190 -10.45 -0.75 -11.19
CA ALA A 190 -10.60 -1.94 -10.36
C ALA A 190 -11.59 -1.69 -9.20
N PHE A 191 -11.48 -0.55 -8.52
CA PHE A 191 -12.41 -0.20 -7.44
C PHE A 191 -13.84 0.12 -7.90
N VAL A 192 -14.04 0.64 -9.11
CA VAL A 192 -15.40 0.80 -9.67
C VAL A 192 -16.11 -0.54 -9.82
N LYS A 193 -15.37 -1.58 -10.20
CA LYS A 193 -15.89 -2.96 -10.31
C LYS A 193 -16.16 -3.55 -8.93
N ASN A 194 -15.29 -3.26 -7.95
CA ASN A 194 -15.34 -3.87 -6.63
C ASN A 194 -16.27 -3.18 -5.64
N LEU A 195 -16.43 -1.86 -5.66
CA LEU A 195 -17.26 -1.14 -4.68
C LEU A 195 -18.75 -1.40 -4.90
N ARG A 196 -19.43 -1.74 -3.80
CA ARG A 196 -20.89 -1.79 -3.66
C ARG A 196 -21.42 -0.49 -3.05
N PRO A 197 -22.73 -0.20 -3.16
CA PRO A 197 -23.30 1.05 -2.63
C PRO A 197 -23.02 1.31 -1.14
N ASP A 198 -22.99 0.25 -0.32
CA ASP A 198 -22.73 0.34 1.12
C ASP A 198 -21.24 0.32 1.48
N ASP A 199 -20.35 0.16 0.50
CA ASP A 199 -18.91 0.14 0.76
C ASP A 199 -18.33 1.56 0.77
N ARG A 200 -17.21 1.72 1.47
CA ARG A 200 -16.39 2.93 1.42
C ARG A 200 -14.95 2.55 1.18
N LEU A 201 -14.25 3.35 0.38
CA LEU A 201 -12.80 3.30 0.28
C LEU A 201 -12.23 4.56 0.94
N ILE A 202 -11.34 4.37 1.91
CA ILE A 202 -10.56 5.44 2.49
C ILE A 202 -9.18 5.39 1.87
N ILE A 203 -8.73 6.52 1.32
CA ILE A 203 -7.35 6.67 0.84
C ILE A 203 -6.64 7.79 1.57
N GLY A 204 -5.40 7.54 1.96
CA GLY A 204 -4.45 8.60 2.30
C GLY A 204 -3.63 8.95 1.08
N GLN A 205 -3.38 10.23 0.84
CA GLN A 205 -2.49 10.66 -0.23
C GLN A 205 -1.65 11.85 0.23
N ASP A 206 -0.34 11.68 0.12
CA ASP A 206 0.60 12.77 0.32
C ASP A 206 0.69 13.60 -0.96
N GLY A 207 0.68 14.92 -0.81
CA GLY A 207 0.58 15.86 -1.92
C GLY A 207 1.68 16.89 -1.92
N PRO A 208 2.14 17.36 -3.09
CA PRO A 208 3.11 18.43 -3.13
C PRO A 208 2.46 19.73 -2.66
N ARG A 209 3.21 20.57 -1.94
CA ARG A 209 3.05 22.03 -2.01
C ARG A 209 4.38 22.62 -2.48
N GLY A 210 4.36 23.88 -2.91
CA GLY A 210 5.55 24.66 -3.30
C GLY A 210 6.80 24.36 -2.47
N ALA A 211 6.95 24.93 -1.28
CA ALA A 211 8.10 24.64 -0.40
C ALA A 211 8.07 23.22 0.21
N ASP A 212 6.92 22.55 0.27
CA ASP A 212 6.77 21.22 0.89
C ASP A 212 7.42 20.10 0.07
N SER A 213 7.64 20.30 -1.24
CA SER A 213 8.43 19.35 -2.04
C SER A 213 9.82 19.13 -1.45
N ALA A 214 10.42 20.15 -0.83
CA ALA A 214 11.71 20.03 -0.16
C ALA A 214 11.61 19.23 1.15
N MET A 215 10.53 19.40 1.92
CA MET A 215 10.28 18.62 3.14
C MET A 215 10.01 17.15 2.80
N SER A 216 9.12 16.89 1.83
CA SER A 216 8.85 15.54 1.34
C SER A 216 10.10 14.91 0.74
N HIS A 217 11.00 15.67 0.10
CA HIS A 217 12.28 15.14 -0.37
C HIS A 217 13.25 14.85 0.78
N ALA A 218 13.32 15.73 1.78
CA ALA A 218 14.17 15.58 2.94
C ALA A 218 13.76 14.38 3.81
N SER A 219 12.48 14.02 3.86
CA SER A 219 12.02 12.89 4.67
C SER A 219 12.58 11.54 4.24
N TYR A 220 13.04 11.42 2.99
CA TYR A 220 13.69 10.20 2.48
C TYR A 220 15.20 10.16 2.74
N GLN A 221 15.79 11.21 3.32
CA GLN A 221 17.23 11.37 3.52
C GLN A 221 17.60 11.13 4.99
N THR A 222 17.25 9.94 5.51
CA THR A 222 17.52 9.54 6.89
C THR A 222 18.31 8.23 6.93
N GLU A 223 19.02 7.99 8.03
CA GLU A 223 19.77 6.74 8.22
C GLU A 223 18.88 5.48 8.11
N ALA A 224 17.61 5.60 8.50
CA ALA A 224 16.63 4.51 8.38
C ALA A 224 16.37 4.17 6.90
N TYR A 225 16.19 5.18 6.05
CA TYR A 225 16.07 5.00 4.61
C TYR A 225 17.36 4.46 3.99
N ASP A 226 18.54 4.94 4.41
CA ASP A 226 19.83 4.39 3.92
C ASP A 226 19.97 2.89 4.21
N ALA A 227 19.59 2.46 5.41
CA ALA A 227 19.60 1.06 5.80
C ALA A 227 18.57 0.23 5.01
N PHE A 228 17.36 0.77 4.82
CA PHE A 228 16.32 0.15 3.99
C PHE A 228 16.77 -0.02 2.54
N PHE A 229 17.34 1.01 1.91
CA PHE A 229 17.80 0.93 0.52
C PHE A 229 19.04 0.07 0.34
N THR A 230 19.93 0.00 1.34
CA THR A 230 21.01 -0.99 1.34
C THR A 230 20.43 -2.41 1.31
N ARG A 231 19.36 -2.69 2.06
CA ARG A 231 18.70 -4.00 2.07
C ARG A 231 17.96 -4.26 0.76
N TYR A 232 17.30 -3.25 0.18
CA TYR A 232 16.67 -3.34 -1.14
C TYR A 232 17.69 -3.69 -2.23
N LEU A 233 18.81 -2.97 -2.32
CA LEU A 233 19.88 -3.26 -3.29
C LEU A 233 20.44 -4.68 -3.13
N ARG A 234 20.60 -5.14 -1.88
CA ARG A 234 20.99 -6.53 -1.63
C ARG A 234 19.97 -7.52 -2.18
N GLY A 235 18.67 -7.29 -1.99
CA GLY A 235 17.62 -8.11 -2.59
C GLY A 235 17.67 -8.10 -4.13
N ILE A 236 17.84 -6.93 -4.74
CA ILE A 236 18.06 -6.79 -6.20
C ILE A 236 19.24 -7.66 -6.66
N GLN A 237 20.39 -7.57 -5.97
CA GLN A 237 21.57 -8.35 -6.30
C GLN A 237 21.33 -9.87 -6.14
N GLU A 238 20.64 -10.29 -5.08
CA GLU A 238 20.30 -11.71 -4.83
C GLU A 238 19.40 -12.27 -5.95
N HIS A 239 18.41 -11.51 -6.41
CA HIS A 239 17.53 -11.90 -7.52
C HIS A 239 18.22 -11.84 -8.88
N ALA A 240 19.20 -10.95 -9.08
CA ALA A 240 20.00 -10.88 -10.30
C ALA A 240 21.19 -11.87 -10.34
N GLY A 241 21.55 -12.43 -9.18
CA GLY A 241 22.75 -13.25 -9.02
C GLY A 241 24.05 -12.44 -9.12
N ILE A 242 24.03 -11.19 -8.64
CA ILE A 242 25.19 -10.32 -8.51
C ILE A 242 25.86 -10.58 -7.15
N SER A 243 27.19 -10.73 -7.14
CA SER A 243 27.99 -10.87 -5.92
C SER A 243 28.88 -9.64 -5.75
N ALA A 244 28.38 -8.64 -5.02
CA ALA A 244 29.09 -7.41 -4.71
C ALA A 244 28.58 -6.82 -3.38
N ASP A 245 29.36 -5.95 -2.74
CA ASP A 245 28.91 -5.19 -1.57
C ASP A 245 27.98 -4.07 -2.03
N PRO A 246 26.67 -4.07 -1.66
CA PRO A 246 25.72 -3.06 -2.12
C PRO A 246 26.16 -1.62 -1.85
N LYS A 247 26.90 -1.38 -0.75
CA LYS A 247 27.35 -0.03 -0.37
C LYS A 247 28.52 0.48 -1.22
N LYS A 248 29.23 -0.41 -1.89
CA LYS A 248 30.38 -0.07 -2.76
C LYS A 248 29.99 -0.11 -4.22
N ALA A 249 29.18 -1.09 -4.60
CA ALA A 249 28.74 -1.32 -5.97
C ALA A 249 27.80 -0.23 -6.50
N TRP A 250 27.13 0.51 -5.60
CA TRP A 250 26.10 1.48 -5.97
C TRP A 250 26.28 2.81 -5.26
N THR A 251 26.19 3.91 -6.00
CA THR A 251 25.89 5.23 -5.45
C THR A 251 24.37 5.41 -5.45
N VAL A 252 23.80 5.82 -4.31
CA VAL A 252 22.35 6.05 -4.15
C VAL A 252 22.10 7.54 -3.93
N THR A 253 21.31 8.17 -4.79
CA THR A 253 20.98 9.60 -4.69
C THR A 253 19.47 9.80 -4.67
N SER A 254 18.97 10.46 -3.62
CA SER A 254 17.57 10.87 -3.53
C SER A 254 17.28 12.00 -4.53
N LYS A 255 16.26 11.84 -5.37
CA LYS A 255 15.85 12.81 -6.40
C LYS A 255 14.39 13.17 -6.24
N MET A 256 14.05 14.36 -6.73
CA MET A 256 12.68 14.81 -6.90
C MET A 256 12.54 15.29 -8.35
N ASP A 257 11.66 14.66 -9.10
CA ASP A 257 11.25 15.09 -10.43
C ASP A 257 9.81 15.58 -10.35
N HIS A 258 9.64 16.90 -10.40
CA HIS A 258 8.37 17.57 -10.11
C HIS A 258 7.77 17.15 -8.76
N SER A 259 6.72 16.33 -8.76
CA SER A 259 6.06 15.79 -7.56
C SER A 259 6.31 14.30 -7.35
N MET A 260 7.25 13.70 -8.08
CA MET A 260 7.64 12.31 -7.90
C MET A 260 9.03 12.24 -7.26
N HIS A 261 9.06 11.73 -6.04
CA HIS A 261 10.31 11.36 -5.37
C HIS A 261 10.78 10.00 -5.91
N TYR A 262 12.09 9.82 -6.09
CA TYR A 262 12.68 8.52 -6.40
C TYR A 262 14.15 8.49 -5.97
N PHE A 263 14.77 7.32 -6.06
CA PHE A 263 16.21 7.17 -5.90
C PHE A 263 16.87 6.81 -7.24
N GLU A 264 17.87 7.60 -7.62
CA GLU A 264 18.78 7.27 -8.72
C GLU A 264 19.90 6.41 -8.14
N VAL A 265 20.15 5.24 -8.74
CA VAL A 265 21.23 4.34 -8.35
C VAL A 265 22.18 4.09 -9.50
N ILE A 266 23.47 4.34 -9.26
CA ILE A 266 24.51 4.31 -10.29
C ILE A 266 25.52 3.23 -9.94
N ALA A 267 25.71 2.27 -10.83
CA ALA A 267 26.75 1.24 -10.70
C ALA A 267 28.14 1.91 -10.65
N GLN A 268 29.00 1.48 -9.73
CA GLN A 268 30.37 2.00 -9.54
C GLN A 268 31.44 1.04 -10.07
N GLU A 269 31.03 -0.11 -10.57
CA GLU A 269 31.86 -1.14 -11.17
C GLU A 269 31.01 -2.00 -12.11
N PRO A 270 31.61 -2.75 -13.05
CA PRO A 270 30.86 -3.71 -13.84
C PRO A 270 30.26 -4.83 -12.98
N LEU A 271 28.94 -5.04 -13.07
CA LEU A 271 28.22 -6.05 -12.27
C LEU A 271 27.64 -7.13 -13.17
N LYS A 272 27.97 -8.39 -12.89
CA LYS A 272 27.48 -9.53 -13.67
C LYS A 272 26.19 -10.10 -13.08
N CYS A 273 25.10 -9.98 -13.82
CA CYS A 273 23.79 -10.58 -13.51
C CYS A 273 23.75 -12.05 -13.96
N THR A 274 24.21 -12.98 -13.13
CA THR A 274 24.29 -14.41 -13.49
C THR A 274 22.93 -15.07 -13.75
N LYS A 275 21.85 -14.53 -13.18
CA LYS A 275 20.48 -15.02 -13.40
C LYS A 275 19.79 -14.42 -14.62
N PHE A 276 20.36 -13.39 -15.24
CA PHE A 276 19.81 -12.71 -16.43
C PHE A 276 20.70 -12.93 -17.65
N GLY A 277 20.97 -14.20 -17.97
CA GLY A 277 21.77 -14.56 -19.14
C GLY A 277 23.22 -14.06 -19.09
N ASN A 278 23.77 -13.84 -17.89
CA ASN A 278 25.08 -13.22 -17.69
C ASN A 278 25.18 -11.79 -18.22
N PHE A 279 24.07 -11.06 -18.28
CA PHE A 279 24.07 -9.63 -18.58
C PHE A 279 25.06 -8.88 -17.68
N VAL A 280 25.79 -7.92 -18.24
CA VAL A 280 26.75 -7.08 -17.51
C VAL A 280 26.20 -5.68 -17.45
N VAL A 281 26.00 -5.19 -16.23
CA VAL A 281 25.78 -3.78 -15.96
C VAL A 281 27.13 -3.08 -16.08
N GLU A 282 27.23 -2.10 -16.97
CA GLU A 282 28.45 -1.31 -17.12
C GLU A 282 28.60 -0.31 -15.97
N ASP A 283 29.85 0.04 -15.65
CA ASP A 283 30.16 1.13 -14.72
C ASP A 283 29.50 2.44 -15.18
N GLY A 284 28.93 3.19 -14.24
CA GLY A 284 28.20 4.43 -14.51
C GLY A 284 26.76 4.24 -14.99
N THR A 285 26.26 3.01 -15.16
CA THR A 285 24.85 2.77 -15.52
C THR A 285 23.92 3.21 -14.40
N ALA A 286 22.95 4.06 -14.73
CA ALA A 286 21.96 4.58 -13.80
C ALA A 286 20.61 3.86 -13.91
N TYR A 287 20.00 3.58 -12.77
CA TYR A 287 18.65 3.02 -12.65
C TYR A 287 17.80 3.86 -11.71
N LYS A 288 16.48 3.72 -11.83
CA LYS A 288 15.50 4.32 -10.92
C LYS A 288 14.96 3.25 -9.97
N MET A 289 14.82 3.62 -8.71
CA MET A 289 14.22 2.79 -7.67
C MET A 289 13.25 3.57 -6.79
N PHE A 290 12.26 2.84 -6.29
CA PHE A 290 11.32 3.28 -5.27
C PHE A 290 10.60 4.61 -5.59
N PRO A 291 10.01 4.77 -6.79
CA PRO A 291 9.31 6.01 -7.11
C PRO A 291 8.07 6.18 -6.21
N SER A 292 7.83 7.42 -5.79
CA SER A 292 6.70 7.83 -4.98
C SER A 292 6.09 9.12 -5.50
N TRP A 293 4.89 9.03 -6.07
CA TRP A 293 4.13 10.16 -6.58
C TRP A 293 3.42 10.87 -5.43
N LYS A 294 3.66 12.18 -5.37
CA LYS A 294 2.91 13.11 -4.54
C LYS A 294 1.85 13.76 -5.42
N ARG A 295 0.60 13.76 -4.95
CA ARG A 295 -0.53 14.29 -5.71
C ARG A 295 -1.34 15.30 -4.93
N GLY A 296 -1.61 16.42 -5.60
CA GLY A 296 -2.41 17.50 -5.02
C GLY A 296 -3.87 17.10 -4.94
N GLU A 297 -4.65 17.80 -4.11
CA GLU A 297 -6.08 17.51 -3.94
C GLU A 297 -6.86 17.55 -5.25
N ARG A 298 -6.69 18.61 -6.05
CA ARG A 298 -7.33 18.73 -7.36
C ARG A 298 -7.02 17.53 -8.27
N GLU A 299 -5.77 17.08 -8.26
CA GLU A 299 -5.31 15.95 -9.10
C GLU A 299 -5.91 14.62 -8.62
N CYS A 300 -5.98 14.39 -7.30
CA CYS A 300 -6.67 13.21 -6.76
C CYS A 300 -8.15 13.17 -7.15
N HIS A 301 -8.83 14.33 -7.08
CA HIS A 301 -10.23 14.46 -7.49
C HIS A 301 -10.39 14.19 -8.98
N GLU A 302 -9.60 14.86 -9.82
CA GLU A 302 -9.63 14.70 -11.28
C GLU A 302 -9.43 13.23 -11.72
N ILE A 303 -8.49 12.50 -11.10
CA ILE A 303 -8.23 11.11 -11.44
C ILE A 303 -9.41 10.22 -11.03
N ALA A 304 -9.92 10.35 -9.80
CA ALA A 304 -10.99 9.48 -9.31
C ALA A 304 -12.31 9.73 -10.08
N GLU A 305 -12.69 11.00 -10.25
CA GLU A 305 -13.93 11.38 -10.94
C GLU A 305 -13.92 10.99 -12.42
N ALA A 306 -12.77 11.13 -13.10
CA ALA A 306 -12.62 10.70 -14.50
C ALA A 306 -12.86 9.20 -14.70
N HIS A 307 -12.78 8.41 -13.63
CA HIS A 307 -12.96 6.97 -13.64
C HIS A 307 -14.19 6.52 -12.86
N GLY A 308 -15.21 7.37 -12.68
CA GLY A 308 -16.50 6.95 -12.12
C GLY A 308 -16.49 6.67 -10.61
N LEU A 309 -15.59 7.32 -9.88
CA LEU A 309 -15.55 7.31 -8.42
C LEU A 309 -15.94 8.68 -7.88
N ASP A 310 -16.88 8.70 -6.94
CA ASP A 310 -17.16 9.90 -6.14
C ASP A 310 -16.13 10.01 -5.04
N ILE A 311 -15.49 11.17 -4.92
CA ILE A 311 -14.42 11.42 -3.96
C ILE A 311 -14.71 12.67 -3.16
N VAL A 312 -14.50 12.59 -1.84
CA VAL A 312 -14.65 13.71 -0.93
C VAL A 312 -13.41 13.81 -0.05
N THR A 313 -12.83 15.00 0.04
CA THR A 313 -11.74 15.28 0.98
C THR A 313 -12.30 15.26 2.41
N LEU A 314 -11.78 14.37 3.25
CA LEU A 314 -12.15 14.27 4.67
C LEU A 314 -11.35 15.27 5.51
N GLY A 315 -10.10 15.50 5.15
CA GLY A 315 -9.25 16.42 5.87
C GLY A 315 -7.84 16.48 5.32
N LYS A 316 -7.10 17.45 5.84
CA LYS A 316 -5.69 17.72 5.52
C LYS A 316 -4.93 17.91 6.81
N ALA A 317 -3.71 17.40 6.87
CA ALA A 317 -2.80 17.66 7.97
C ALA A 317 -2.40 19.14 8.02
N ALA A 318 -2.15 19.65 9.22
CA ALA A 318 -1.79 21.06 9.40
C ALA A 318 -0.45 21.39 8.72
N ASN A 319 0.53 20.51 8.89
CA ASN A 319 1.93 20.79 8.63
C ASN A 319 2.50 20.11 7.37
N SER A 320 1.68 19.35 6.63
CA SER A 320 2.13 18.68 5.41
C SER A 320 1.10 18.72 4.27
N GLY A 321 1.43 18.03 3.18
CA GLY A 321 0.53 17.78 2.07
C GLY A 321 -0.46 16.65 2.31
N MET A 322 -0.29 15.87 3.39
CA MET A 322 -1.07 14.68 3.68
C MET A 322 -2.57 15.01 3.79
N ARG A 323 -3.38 14.22 3.09
CA ARG A 323 -4.83 14.30 3.08
C ARG A 323 -5.43 12.91 3.17
N GLN A 324 -6.66 12.87 3.67
CA GLN A 324 -7.50 11.70 3.58
C GLN A 324 -8.73 12.00 2.74
N TYR A 325 -9.16 11.01 1.98
CA TYR A 325 -10.35 11.06 1.15
C TYR A 325 -11.22 9.85 1.43
N ILE A 326 -12.53 10.05 1.32
CA ILE A 326 -13.50 8.97 1.23
C ILE A 326 -13.98 8.87 -0.21
N ILE A 327 -13.98 7.64 -0.71
CA ILE A 327 -14.36 7.29 -2.06
C ILE A 327 -15.58 6.36 -2.00
N LYS A 328 -16.51 6.60 -2.91
CA LYS A 328 -17.67 5.76 -3.17
C LYS A 328 -17.73 5.47 -4.67
N LYS A 329 -18.46 4.42 -5.03
CA LYS A 329 -18.86 4.24 -6.42
C LYS A 329 -19.81 5.36 -6.81
N HIS A 330 -19.61 5.98 -7.97
CA HIS A 330 -20.58 6.92 -8.52
C HIS A 330 -21.92 6.19 -8.69
N GLU A 331 -22.98 6.70 -8.05
CA GLU A 331 -24.33 6.21 -8.34
C GLU A 331 -24.65 6.62 -9.77
N ASP A 332 -25.05 5.66 -10.61
CA ASP A 332 -25.28 5.88 -12.04
C ASP A 332 -26.00 7.22 -12.27
N ARG A 333 -25.36 8.12 -13.05
CA ARG A 333 -26.15 8.93 -13.96
C ARG A 333 -26.90 7.92 -14.81
N VAL A 334 -28.18 7.73 -14.50
CA VAL A 334 -29.12 7.03 -15.36
C VAL A 334 -28.84 7.52 -16.77
N GLU A 335 -28.24 6.67 -17.61
CA GLU A 335 -28.31 6.89 -19.05
C GLU A 335 -29.82 6.81 -19.37
N VAL A 336 -30.42 7.98 -19.51
CA VAL A 336 -31.80 8.17 -19.93
C VAL A 336 -31.93 7.80 -21.40
#